data_AF-A0A967WMJ3-F1
#
_entry.id   AF-A0A967WMJ3-F1
#
_cell.length_a   1.000
_cell.length_b   1.000
_cell.length_c   1.000
_cell.angle_alpha   90.00
_cell.angle_beta   90.00
_cell.angle_gamma   90.00
#
_symmetry.space_group_name_H-M   'P 1'
#
loop_
_entity.id
_entity.type
_entity.pdbx_description
1 polymer ?
#
loop_
_entity_poly.entity_id
_entity_poly.type
_entity_poly.pdbx_seq_one_letter_code
_entity_poly.pdbx_strand_id
1 'polypeptide(L)'
;MIRIGMRVYDLIAPSRKVKRHKIVNAERTAELEPALLRDGLVGAAYYHYDCLADDARLTLATIQSAHQHGALVANHAEVRGLLKTAGRVSGVEVVDRITGESFAVRARVTVNATGVWADRIRRMDDAGAEQMIQVNRGSHLVLPREKLKIRGAVAFSSADGRRAMYAVPWEHTCVVGTTDVDHRGDLDQVCAMPDEVEGMLDAVNHAFPGAGLAKEDIISTFAGLRPLIGRGELSAYQASRDHQIVESDAGLVTISGGKLTTYRRMAEDLVDLVSKKLEDEYG
;
A
#
# COMPACT_ATOMS: atom_id res chain seq x y z
N MET A 1 26.84 -7.31 -3.25
CA MET A 1 25.62 -7.64 -2.49
C MET A 1 24.39 -7.87 -3.36
N ILE A 2 24.06 -6.98 -4.31
CA ILE A 2 22.87 -7.10 -5.20
C ILE A 2 22.76 -8.48 -5.85
N ARG A 3 23.83 -8.99 -6.47
CA ARG A 3 23.82 -10.31 -7.15
C ARG A 3 23.39 -11.49 -6.25
N ILE A 4 23.75 -11.48 -4.96
CA ILE A 4 23.34 -12.53 -4.02
C ILE A 4 21.85 -12.37 -3.71
N GLY A 5 21.41 -11.14 -3.42
CA GLY A 5 19.99 -10.84 -3.19
C GLY A 5 19.11 -11.26 -4.36
N MET A 6 19.52 -11.01 -5.60
CA MET A 6 18.75 -11.41 -6.79
C MET A 6 18.71 -12.93 -6.99
N ARG A 7 19.78 -13.65 -6.65
CA ARG A 7 19.76 -15.13 -6.66
C ARG A 7 18.79 -15.71 -5.64
N VAL A 8 18.75 -15.11 -4.44
CA VAL A 8 17.77 -15.49 -3.41
C VAL A 8 16.36 -15.18 -3.90
N TYR A 9 16.14 -14.01 -4.51
CA TYR A 9 14.85 -13.63 -5.08
C TYR A 9 14.34 -14.62 -6.13
N ASP A 10 15.19 -15.02 -7.09
CA ASP A 10 14.85 -16.05 -8.09
C ASP A 10 14.52 -17.42 -7.45
N LEU A 11 15.13 -17.75 -6.31
CA LEU A 11 14.93 -19.02 -5.63
C LEU A 11 13.57 -19.07 -4.91
N ILE A 12 13.17 -17.97 -4.26
CA ILE A 12 11.91 -17.87 -3.53
C ILE A 12 10.71 -17.51 -4.42
N ALA A 13 10.95 -17.16 -5.68
CA ALA A 13 9.94 -16.96 -6.71
C ALA A 13 9.93 -18.13 -7.72
N PRO A 14 9.54 -19.37 -7.32
CA PRO A 14 9.70 -20.59 -8.13
C PRO A 14 8.76 -20.66 -9.35
N SER A 15 8.01 -19.59 -9.65
CA SER A 15 7.15 -19.49 -10.82
C SER A 15 7.96 -19.73 -12.10
N ARG A 16 7.79 -20.92 -12.69
CA ARG A 16 8.47 -21.35 -13.93
C ARG A 16 8.09 -20.54 -15.17
N LYS A 17 7.16 -19.59 -15.06
CA LYS A 17 6.66 -18.76 -16.17
C LYS A 17 7.40 -17.43 -16.31
N VAL A 18 8.26 -17.07 -15.36
CA VAL A 18 9.00 -15.80 -15.35
C VAL A 18 10.49 -16.06 -15.59
N LYS A 19 11.12 -15.29 -16.49
CA LYS A 19 12.56 -15.38 -16.74
C LYS A 19 13.32 -14.85 -15.53
N ARG A 20 14.43 -15.51 -15.19
CA ARG A 20 15.37 -15.11 -14.14
C ARG A 20 15.98 -13.73 -14.39
N HIS A 21 16.45 -13.10 -13.31
CA HIS A 21 17.19 -11.84 -13.39
C HIS A 21 18.47 -11.99 -14.23
N LYS A 22 18.94 -10.87 -14.77
CA LYS A 22 20.27 -10.73 -15.38
C LYS A 22 21.04 -9.64 -14.65
N ILE A 23 22.32 -9.87 -14.41
CA ILE A 23 23.23 -8.79 -14.04
C ILE A 23 23.86 -8.30 -15.33
N VAL A 24 23.66 -7.02 -15.64
CA VAL A 24 24.18 -6.36 -16.84
C VAL A 24 25.25 -5.34 -16.46
N ASN A 25 26.26 -5.16 -17.30
CA ASN A 25 27.31 -4.16 -17.10
C ASN A 25 26.81 -2.74 -17.43
N ALA A 26 27.65 -1.74 -17.19
CA ALA A 26 27.32 -0.33 -17.43
C ALA A 26 26.89 -0.04 -18.88
N GLU A 27 27.64 -0.55 -19.86
CA GLU A 27 27.35 -0.38 -21.29
C GLU A 27 25.96 -0.90 -21.64
N ARG A 28 25.67 -2.17 -21.26
CA ARG A 28 24.37 -2.76 -21.53
C ARG A 28 23.24 -2.08 -20.77
N THR A 29 23.50 -1.54 -19.58
CA THR A 29 22.52 -0.76 -18.81
C THR A 29 22.18 0.54 -19.55
N ALA A 30 23.18 1.26 -20.05
CA ALA A 30 22.98 2.49 -20.82
C ALA A 30 22.30 2.25 -22.18
N GLU A 31 22.47 1.05 -22.77
CA GLU A 31 21.70 0.65 -23.95
C GLU A 31 20.22 0.40 -23.63
N LEU A 32 19.94 -0.24 -22.49
CA LEU A 32 18.58 -0.56 -22.05
C LEU A 32 17.82 0.72 -21.65
N GLU A 33 18.43 1.57 -20.83
CA GLU A 33 17.85 2.83 -20.35
C GLU A 33 18.79 4.01 -20.65
N PRO A 34 18.74 4.58 -21.88
CA PRO A 34 19.66 5.65 -22.29
C PRO A 34 19.52 6.97 -21.53
N ALA A 35 18.37 7.19 -20.90
CA ALA A 35 18.08 8.40 -20.13
C ALA A 35 18.74 8.40 -18.74
N LEU A 36 19.20 7.25 -18.26
CA LEU A 36 19.79 7.10 -16.93
C LEU A 36 21.17 7.79 -16.86
N LEU A 37 21.47 8.36 -15.69
CA LEU A 37 22.79 8.89 -15.36
C LEU A 37 23.88 7.83 -15.61
N ARG A 38 24.90 8.21 -16.39
CA ARG A 38 26.03 7.32 -16.74
C ARG A 38 27.22 7.47 -15.81
N ASP A 39 27.38 8.64 -15.20
CA ASP A 39 28.48 8.88 -14.28
C ASP A 39 28.36 7.95 -13.05
N GLY A 40 29.45 7.28 -12.71
CA GLY A 40 29.46 6.27 -11.63
C GLY A 40 28.65 4.99 -11.90
N LEU A 41 28.05 4.81 -13.09
CA LEU A 41 27.26 3.62 -13.40
C LEU A 41 28.16 2.39 -13.57
N VAL A 42 27.99 1.39 -12.71
CA VAL A 42 28.74 0.11 -12.78
C VAL A 42 27.96 -1.00 -13.47
N GLY A 43 26.64 -0.88 -13.56
CA GLY A 43 25.72 -1.88 -14.10
C GLY A 43 24.39 -1.90 -13.36
N ALA A 44 23.56 -2.90 -13.67
CA ALA A 44 22.23 -3.05 -13.08
C ALA A 44 21.83 -4.52 -12.89
N ALA A 45 20.91 -4.75 -11.94
CA ALA A 45 20.09 -5.95 -11.93
C ALA A 45 18.86 -5.70 -12.80
N TYR A 46 18.68 -6.55 -13.80
CA TYR A 46 17.62 -6.44 -14.79
C TYR A 46 16.63 -7.60 -14.65
N TYR A 47 15.36 -7.27 -14.47
CA TYR A 47 14.26 -8.21 -14.51
C TYR A 47 13.55 -8.13 -15.86
N HIS A 48 13.21 -9.29 -16.41
CA HIS A 48 12.40 -9.36 -17.62
C HIS A 48 10.92 -9.11 -17.36
N TYR A 49 10.47 -9.38 -16.14
CA TYR A 49 9.08 -9.26 -15.76
C TYR A 49 8.98 -8.83 -14.30
N ASP A 50 8.04 -7.94 -14.07
CA ASP A 50 7.42 -7.65 -12.78
C ASP A 50 5.95 -7.32 -13.07
N CYS A 51 5.13 -7.19 -12.04
CA CYS A 51 3.70 -6.97 -12.19
C CYS A 51 3.34 -5.51 -11.89
N LEU A 52 2.58 -4.90 -12.80
CA LEU A 52 1.82 -3.68 -12.52
C LEU A 52 0.36 -4.08 -12.26
N ALA A 53 -0.24 -3.46 -11.25
CA ALA A 53 -1.65 -3.65 -10.92
C ALA A 53 -2.31 -2.28 -10.80
N ASP A 54 -3.52 -2.17 -11.34
CA ASP A 54 -4.43 -1.08 -11.02
C ASP A 54 -5.12 -1.45 -9.69
N ASP A 55 -4.72 -0.78 -8.61
CA ASP A 55 -5.13 -1.08 -7.25
C ASP A 55 -6.61 -0.76 -7.00
N ALA A 56 -7.10 0.35 -7.54
CA ALA A 56 -8.51 0.73 -7.49
C ALA A 56 -9.38 -0.29 -8.23
N ARG A 57 -8.99 -0.72 -9.44
CA ARG A 57 -9.74 -1.72 -10.21
C ARG A 57 -9.65 -3.11 -9.60
N LEU A 58 -8.53 -3.48 -8.98
CA LEU A 58 -8.42 -4.75 -8.27
C LEU A 58 -9.35 -4.80 -7.05
N THR A 59 -9.42 -3.70 -6.30
CA THR A 59 -10.38 -3.53 -5.19
C THR A 59 -11.81 -3.65 -5.69
N LEU A 60 -12.16 -2.91 -6.76
CA LEU A 60 -13.51 -2.93 -7.32
C LEU A 60 -13.89 -4.32 -7.85
N ALA A 61 -12.99 -5.00 -8.55
CA ALA A 61 -13.23 -6.36 -9.05
C ALA A 61 -13.48 -7.36 -7.91
N THR A 62 -12.78 -7.19 -6.78
CA THR A 62 -13.00 -8.02 -5.58
C THR A 62 -14.39 -7.79 -4.99
N ILE A 63 -14.81 -6.52 -4.86
CA ILE A 63 -16.15 -6.14 -4.37
C ILE A 63 -17.25 -6.67 -5.30
N GLN A 64 -17.07 -6.51 -6.62
CA GLN A 64 -18.01 -6.99 -7.63
C GLN A 64 -18.15 -8.51 -7.59
N SER A 65 -17.05 -9.24 -7.44
CA SER A 65 -17.07 -10.69 -7.27
C SER A 65 -17.85 -11.09 -6.00
N ALA A 66 -17.61 -10.44 -4.87
CA ALA A 66 -18.36 -10.71 -3.63
C ALA A 66 -19.87 -10.49 -3.82
N HIS A 67 -20.26 -9.40 -4.48
CA HIS A 67 -21.66 -9.12 -4.78
C HIS A 67 -22.30 -10.18 -5.69
N GLN A 68 -21.58 -10.63 -6.73
CA GLN A 68 -22.03 -11.70 -7.62
C GLN A 68 -22.25 -13.03 -6.88
N HIS A 69 -21.57 -13.24 -5.75
CA HIS A 69 -21.75 -14.39 -4.87
C HIS A 69 -22.72 -14.13 -3.71
N GLY A 70 -23.53 -13.06 -3.79
CA GLY A 70 -24.62 -12.78 -2.85
C GLY A 70 -24.26 -11.87 -1.67
N ALA A 71 -23.05 -11.31 -1.62
CA ALA A 71 -22.73 -10.33 -0.59
C ALA A 71 -23.50 -9.02 -0.79
N LEU A 72 -24.00 -8.46 0.31
CA LEU A 72 -24.52 -7.10 0.33
C LEU A 72 -23.33 -6.14 0.49
N VAL A 73 -23.22 -5.19 -0.43
CA VAL A 73 -22.13 -4.21 -0.47
C VAL A 73 -22.70 -2.81 -0.53
N ALA A 74 -22.17 -1.90 0.28
CA ALA A 74 -22.58 -0.50 0.31
C ALA A 74 -21.35 0.40 0.47
N ASN A 75 -21.23 1.41 -0.38
CA ASN A 75 -20.30 2.52 -0.20
C ASN A 75 -21.04 3.70 0.44
N HIS A 76 -20.30 4.71 0.90
CA HIS A 76 -20.87 5.86 1.62
C HIS A 76 -21.66 5.49 2.90
N ALA A 77 -21.51 4.26 3.39
CA ALA A 77 -22.08 3.76 4.63
C ALA A 77 -21.01 3.81 5.73
N GLU A 78 -20.99 4.89 6.52
CA GLU A 78 -19.96 5.13 7.52
C GLU A 78 -20.35 4.51 8.87
N VAL A 79 -19.49 3.63 9.40
CA VAL A 79 -19.66 3.11 10.76
C VAL A 79 -19.34 4.20 11.78
N ARG A 80 -20.30 4.50 12.65
CA ARG A 80 -20.17 5.50 13.73
C ARG A 80 -20.19 4.92 15.14
N GLY A 81 -20.59 3.66 15.28
CA GLY A 81 -20.63 2.97 16.57
C GLY A 81 -20.68 1.46 16.42
N LEU A 82 -20.40 0.76 17.51
CA LEU A 82 -20.55 -0.70 17.61
C LEU A 82 -21.77 -1.04 18.44
N LEU A 83 -22.56 -2.00 17.97
CA LEU A 83 -23.68 -2.55 18.73
C LEU A 83 -23.17 -3.65 19.65
N LYS A 84 -23.49 -3.59 20.95
CA LYS A 84 -23.12 -4.63 21.91
C LYS A 84 -24.33 -5.29 22.54
N THR A 85 -24.32 -6.62 22.61
CA THR A 85 -25.30 -7.44 23.32
C THR A 85 -24.57 -8.29 24.35
N ALA A 86 -24.95 -8.19 25.63
CA ALA A 86 -24.28 -8.90 26.73
C ALA A 86 -22.74 -8.70 26.75
N GLY A 87 -22.27 -7.49 26.44
CA GLY A 87 -20.84 -7.15 26.40
C GLY A 87 -20.09 -7.60 25.15
N ARG A 88 -20.74 -8.33 24.22
CA ARG A 88 -20.16 -8.80 22.96
C ARG A 88 -20.60 -7.94 21.79
N VAL A 89 -19.72 -7.69 20.82
CA VAL A 89 -20.05 -6.99 19.58
C VAL A 89 -21.03 -7.83 18.77
N SER A 90 -22.10 -7.19 18.32
CA SER A 90 -23.25 -7.82 17.66
C SER A 90 -23.69 -7.09 16.38
N GLY A 91 -22.88 -6.13 15.93
CA GLY A 91 -23.16 -5.31 14.75
C GLY A 91 -22.57 -3.91 14.84
N VAL A 92 -23.05 -3.03 13.96
CA VAL A 92 -22.58 -1.65 13.79
C VAL A 92 -23.74 -0.67 13.63
N GLU A 93 -23.54 0.55 14.10
CA GLU A 93 -24.35 1.72 13.75
C GLU A 93 -23.73 2.42 12.54
N VAL A 94 -24.55 2.65 11.52
CA VAL A 94 -24.13 3.17 10.22
C VAL A 94 -24.85 4.47 9.94
N VAL A 95 -24.13 5.44 9.37
CA VAL A 95 -24.69 6.65 8.78
C VAL A 95 -24.50 6.59 7.27
N ASP A 96 -25.60 6.69 6.53
CA ASP A 96 -25.56 6.91 5.09
C ASP A 96 -25.11 8.35 4.82
N ARG A 97 -23.96 8.51 4.18
CA ARG A 97 -23.37 9.82 3.87
C ARG A 97 -24.03 10.52 2.69
N ILE A 98 -24.93 9.85 1.97
CA ILE A 98 -25.72 10.43 0.88
C ILE A 98 -26.98 11.07 1.44
N THR A 99 -27.73 10.34 2.29
CA THR A 99 -29.02 10.80 2.83
C THR A 99 -28.92 11.46 4.21
N GLY A 100 -27.89 11.12 4.98
CA GLY A 100 -27.74 11.51 6.39
C GLY A 100 -28.48 10.61 7.37
N GLU A 101 -29.18 9.58 6.89
CA GLU A 101 -29.94 8.66 7.75
C GLU A 101 -29.03 7.69 8.51
N SER A 102 -29.42 7.34 9.73
CA SER A 102 -28.73 6.37 10.57
C SER A 102 -29.52 5.07 10.69
N PHE A 103 -28.85 3.93 10.58
CA PHE A 103 -29.46 2.62 10.76
C PHE A 103 -28.48 1.61 11.39
N ALA A 104 -29.04 0.51 11.90
CA ALA A 104 -28.30 -0.55 12.55
C ALA A 104 -28.12 -1.76 11.62
N VAL A 105 -26.92 -2.33 11.58
CA VAL A 105 -26.63 -3.61 10.91
C VAL A 105 -26.17 -4.61 11.96
N ARG A 106 -26.90 -5.72 12.09
CA ARG A 106 -26.57 -6.79 13.05
C ARG A 106 -25.79 -7.90 12.37
N ALA A 107 -24.81 -8.45 13.07
CA ALA A 107 -23.96 -9.54 12.57
C ALA A 107 -23.53 -10.46 13.72
N ARG A 108 -23.31 -11.75 13.42
CA ARG A 108 -22.73 -12.72 14.38
C ARG A 108 -21.26 -12.44 14.66
N VAL A 109 -20.52 -12.02 13.63
CA VAL A 109 -19.11 -11.63 13.71
C VAL A 109 -18.95 -10.30 12.99
N THR A 110 -18.25 -9.35 13.62
CA THR A 110 -17.93 -8.05 13.04
C THR A 110 -16.42 -7.96 12.80
N VAL A 111 -16.04 -7.65 11.56
CA VAL A 111 -14.63 -7.49 11.17
C VAL A 111 -14.32 -6.03 10.89
N ASN A 112 -13.29 -5.50 11.55
CA ASN A 112 -12.66 -4.23 11.28
C ASN A 112 -11.48 -4.43 10.31
N ALA A 113 -11.70 -4.12 9.04
CA ALA A 113 -10.68 -4.11 7.99
C ALA A 113 -10.41 -2.69 7.46
N THR A 114 -10.44 -1.69 8.35
CA THR A 114 -10.43 -0.26 7.97
C THR A 114 -9.02 0.34 7.80
N GLY A 115 -8.01 -0.48 7.49
CA GLY A 115 -6.66 0.01 7.17
C GLY A 115 -6.09 0.96 8.24
N VAL A 116 -5.69 2.18 7.83
CA VAL A 116 -5.12 3.21 8.74
C VAL A 116 -6.12 3.73 9.77
N TRP A 117 -7.42 3.50 9.57
CA TRP A 117 -8.48 3.88 10.49
C TRP A 117 -8.78 2.80 11.55
N ALA A 118 -8.09 1.65 11.54
CA ALA A 118 -8.49 0.53 12.41
C ALA A 118 -8.50 0.89 13.90
N ASP A 119 -7.56 1.72 14.36
CA ASP A 119 -7.53 2.18 15.75
C ASP A 119 -8.72 3.10 16.11
N ARG A 120 -9.31 3.83 15.14
CA ARG A 120 -10.56 4.58 15.38
C ARG A 120 -11.71 3.62 15.71
N ILE A 121 -11.83 2.53 14.97
CA ILE A 121 -12.87 1.51 15.20
C ILE A 121 -12.59 0.69 16.46
N ARG A 122 -11.33 0.29 16.72
CA ARG A 122 -10.95 -0.43 17.96
C ARG A 122 -11.30 0.39 19.21
N ARG A 123 -11.12 1.72 19.17
CA ARG A 123 -11.48 2.59 20.29
C ARG A 123 -12.98 2.80 20.50
N MET A 124 -13.81 2.49 19.50
CA MET A 124 -15.26 2.39 19.70
C MET A 124 -15.63 1.15 20.53
N ASP A 125 -14.79 0.10 20.49
CA ASP A 125 -14.97 -1.11 21.29
C ASP A 125 -14.41 -0.95 22.70
N ASP A 126 -13.17 -0.48 22.80
CA ASP A 126 -12.45 -0.21 24.04
C ASP A 126 -11.71 1.13 23.94
N ALA A 127 -12.20 2.14 24.67
CA ALA A 127 -11.60 3.47 24.69
C ALA A 127 -10.14 3.47 25.19
N GLY A 128 -9.73 2.45 25.95
CA GLY A 128 -8.37 2.26 26.44
C GLY A 128 -7.44 1.54 25.46
N ALA A 129 -7.92 1.14 24.28
CA ALA A 129 -7.13 0.38 23.32
C ALA A 129 -5.83 1.13 22.92
N GLU A 130 -4.70 0.51 23.22
CA GLU A 130 -3.38 1.00 22.81
C GLU A 130 -3.28 1.12 21.29
N GLN A 131 -2.49 2.10 20.83
CA GLN A 131 -2.22 2.30 19.41
C GLN A 131 -1.55 1.06 18.82
N MET A 132 -2.17 0.50 17.79
CA MET A 132 -1.65 -0.66 17.05
C MET A 132 -1.00 -0.23 15.74
N ILE A 133 -1.46 0.89 15.17
CA ILE A 133 -1.08 1.31 13.82
C ILE A 133 -0.21 2.58 13.90
N GLN A 134 0.99 2.48 13.36
CA GLN A 134 1.78 3.64 12.96
C GLN A 134 1.43 3.99 11.51
N VAL A 135 1.20 5.27 11.24
CA VAL A 135 0.75 5.74 9.93
C VAL A 135 1.88 6.49 9.24
N ASN A 136 2.33 5.97 8.10
CA ASN A 136 3.30 6.67 7.27
C ASN A 136 2.68 7.10 5.95
N ARG A 137 2.91 8.34 5.55
CA ARG A 137 2.56 8.85 4.24
C ARG A 137 3.61 8.45 3.21
N GLY A 138 3.13 8.11 2.01
CA GLY A 138 3.93 7.98 0.81
C GLY A 138 3.34 8.74 -0.35
N SER A 139 4.15 9.59 -0.95
CA SER A 139 3.78 10.51 -2.01
C SER A 139 4.41 10.10 -3.33
N HIS A 140 3.73 10.44 -4.43
CA HIS A 140 4.17 10.18 -5.80
C HIS A 140 3.92 11.39 -6.70
N LEU A 141 4.78 11.55 -7.69
CA LEU A 141 4.62 12.48 -8.80
C LEU A 141 4.09 11.74 -10.03
N VAL A 142 3.20 12.39 -10.77
CA VAL A 142 2.78 11.98 -12.12
C VAL A 142 3.38 12.97 -13.11
N LEU A 143 4.27 12.46 -13.96
CA LEU A 143 5.08 13.26 -14.88
C LEU A 143 4.81 12.86 -16.33
N PRO A 144 5.01 13.75 -17.30
CA PRO A 144 4.89 13.42 -18.72
C PRO A 144 5.95 12.40 -19.12
N ARG A 145 5.52 11.27 -19.71
CA ARG A 145 6.42 10.18 -20.08
C ARG A 145 7.48 10.61 -21.09
N GLU A 146 7.12 11.52 -21.98
CA GLU A 146 8.00 12.04 -23.03
C GLU A 146 9.21 12.83 -22.52
N LYS A 147 9.16 13.35 -21.29
CA LYS A 147 10.29 14.05 -20.66
C LYS A 147 11.31 13.08 -20.07
N LEU A 148 10.84 12.05 -19.37
CA LEU A 148 11.72 11.03 -18.76
C LEU A 148 12.29 10.04 -19.76
N LYS A 149 11.53 9.71 -20.82
CA LYS A 149 11.94 8.79 -21.90
C LYS A 149 12.44 7.42 -21.43
N ILE A 150 12.02 6.99 -20.24
CA ILE A 150 12.33 5.65 -19.71
C ILE A 150 11.59 4.58 -20.52
N ARG A 151 12.26 3.45 -20.77
CA ARG A 151 11.69 2.36 -21.56
C ARG A 151 10.98 1.33 -20.68
N GLY A 152 11.54 1.04 -19.52
CA GLY A 152 10.98 0.17 -18.48
C GLY A 152 10.87 0.86 -17.13
N ALA A 153 10.38 0.12 -16.13
CA ALA A 153 10.40 0.57 -14.75
C ALA A 153 11.84 0.56 -14.22
N VAL A 154 12.25 1.65 -13.57
CA VAL A 154 13.61 1.81 -13.04
C VAL A 154 13.53 2.03 -11.54
N ALA A 155 14.20 1.17 -10.78
CA ALA A 155 14.48 1.41 -9.37
C ALA A 155 15.82 2.15 -9.24
N PHE A 156 15.84 3.27 -8.54
CA PHE A 156 17.02 4.12 -8.34
C PHE A 156 17.07 4.63 -6.90
N SER A 157 18.20 5.19 -6.48
CA SER A 157 18.32 5.79 -5.16
C SER A 157 18.07 7.30 -5.22
N SER A 158 17.53 7.87 -4.15
CA SER A 158 17.55 9.31 -3.91
C SER A 158 18.98 9.86 -4.03
N ALA A 159 19.13 11.16 -4.28
CA ALA A 159 20.43 11.80 -4.46
C ALA A 159 21.39 11.62 -3.26
N ASP A 160 20.86 11.46 -2.05
CA ASP A 160 21.62 11.15 -0.83
C ASP A 160 21.94 9.65 -0.63
N GLY A 161 21.50 8.79 -1.55
CA GLY A 161 21.72 7.34 -1.55
C GLY A 161 20.89 6.55 -0.55
N ARG A 162 20.01 7.21 0.23
CA ARG A 162 19.38 6.58 1.41
C ARG A 162 18.06 5.88 1.13
N ARG A 163 17.34 6.27 0.08
CA ARG A 163 15.99 5.77 -0.20
C ARG A 163 15.89 5.21 -1.61
N ALA A 164 15.26 4.04 -1.73
CA ALA A 164 14.89 3.49 -3.02
C ALA A 164 13.63 4.20 -3.54
N MET A 165 13.72 4.67 -4.78
CA MET A 165 12.64 5.25 -5.56
C MET A 165 12.46 4.44 -6.84
N TYR A 166 11.31 4.64 -7.47
CA TYR A 166 10.88 3.98 -8.68
C TYR A 166 10.38 5.05 -9.65
N ALA A 167 10.76 4.90 -10.92
CA ALA A 167 10.12 5.58 -12.03
C ALA A 167 9.43 4.49 -12.87
N VAL A 168 8.11 4.53 -12.92
CA VAL A 168 7.29 3.49 -13.55
C VAL A 168 6.49 4.10 -14.70
N PRO A 169 6.71 3.67 -15.96
CA PRO A 169 5.87 4.09 -17.07
C PRO A 169 4.43 3.63 -16.86
N TRP A 170 3.47 4.55 -16.96
CA TRP A 170 2.05 4.25 -16.86
C TRP A 170 1.27 5.06 -17.90
N GLU A 171 0.74 4.35 -18.90
CA GLU A 171 0.12 4.94 -20.10
C GLU A 171 1.02 6.02 -20.75
N HIS A 172 0.52 7.26 -20.84
CA HIS A 172 1.22 8.44 -21.38
C HIS A 172 2.01 9.21 -20.31
N THR A 173 2.05 8.69 -19.09
CA THR A 173 2.72 9.30 -17.93
C THR A 173 3.82 8.40 -17.38
N CYS A 174 4.53 8.93 -16.39
CA CYS A 174 5.44 8.19 -15.55
C CYS A 174 5.13 8.52 -14.09
N VAL A 175 4.92 7.49 -13.28
CA VAL A 175 4.75 7.62 -11.84
C VAL A 175 6.11 7.52 -11.18
N VAL A 176 6.46 8.53 -10.38
CA VAL A 176 7.74 8.59 -9.65
C VAL A 176 7.47 8.67 -8.16
N GLY A 177 8.11 7.80 -7.39
CA GLY A 177 7.93 7.76 -5.94
C GLY A 177 8.74 6.63 -5.30
N THR A 178 8.59 6.34 -4.02
CA THR A 178 7.71 7.01 -3.05
C THR A 178 8.52 7.62 -1.93
N THR A 179 7.93 8.58 -1.23
CA THR A 179 8.40 8.99 0.10
C THR A 179 7.94 8.04 1.21
N ASP A 180 8.52 8.22 2.39
CA ASP A 180 8.17 7.52 3.63
C ASP A 180 8.31 8.50 4.79
N VAL A 181 7.19 9.09 5.21
CA VAL A 181 7.14 10.18 6.19
C VAL A 181 6.11 9.85 7.28
N ASP A 182 6.48 10.02 8.55
CA ASP A 182 5.53 9.88 9.68
C ASP A 182 4.35 10.85 9.52
N HIS A 183 3.12 10.33 9.52
CA HIS A 183 1.91 11.13 9.30
C HIS A 183 1.16 11.35 10.61
N ARG A 184 1.02 12.62 10.99
CA ARG A 184 0.31 13.05 12.22
C ARG A 184 -0.93 13.88 11.95
N GLY A 185 -1.23 14.13 10.68
CA GLY A 185 -2.38 14.92 10.26
C GLY A 185 -3.68 14.11 10.24
N ASP A 186 -4.72 14.71 9.67
CA ASP A 186 -5.97 14.00 9.42
C ASP A 186 -5.75 12.81 8.48
N LEU A 187 -6.37 11.66 8.79
CA LEU A 187 -6.31 10.47 7.96
C LEU A 187 -7.20 10.59 6.72
N ASP A 188 -8.23 11.45 6.79
CA ASP A 188 -9.20 11.67 5.72
C ASP A 188 -8.71 12.73 4.71
N GLN A 189 -7.61 13.44 5.01
CA GLN A 189 -7.01 14.45 4.16
C GLN A 189 -5.51 14.24 4.04
N VAL A 190 -5.09 13.55 2.97
CA VAL A 190 -3.69 13.27 2.67
C VAL A 190 -3.29 13.89 1.33
N CYS A 191 -2.17 14.60 1.32
CA CYS A 191 -1.57 15.18 0.12
C CYS A 191 -0.04 15.09 0.19
N ALA A 192 0.60 15.17 -0.98
CA ALA A 192 2.06 15.29 -1.07
C ALA A 192 2.49 16.67 -0.59
N MET A 193 3.47 16.74 0.31
CA MET A 193 3.96 18.02 0.83
C MET A 193 5.00 18.66 -0.09
N PRO A 194 5.17 19.99 -0.07
CA PRO A 194 6.10 20.68 -0.96
C PRO A 194 7.55 20.18 -0.88
N ASP A 195 8.04 19.87 0.31
CA ASP A 195 9.38 19.32 0.56
C ASP A 195 9.54 17.89 0.00
N GLU A 196 8.49 17.06 0.09
CA GLU A 196 8.45 15.75 -0.55
C GLU A 196 8.49 15.84 -2.06
N VAL A 197 7.73 16.79 -2.64
CA VAL A 197 7.69 17.03 -4.09
C VAL A 197 9.05 17.50 -4.60
N GLU A 198 9.67 18.48 -3.92
CA GLU A 198 11.01 18.97 -4.24
C GLU A 198 12.05 17.85 -4.17
N GLY A 199 12.06 17.08 -3.07
CA GLY A 199 13.00 15.97 -2.92
C GLY A 199 12.84 14.86 -3.98
N MET A 200 11.61 14.59 -4.41
CA MET A 200 11.36 13.63 -5.49
C MET A 200 11.78 14.18 -6.86
N LEU A 201 11.54 15.47 -7.13
CA LEU A 201 11.99 16.15 -8.34
C LEU A 201 13.52 16.16 -8.44
N ASP A 202 14.21 16.46 -7.35
CA ASP A 202 15.68 16.45 -7.30
C ASP A 202 16.23 15.04 -7.55
N ALA A 203 15.65 14.03 -6.90
CA ALA A 203 16.06 12.65 -7.07
C ALA A 203 15.86 12.15 -8.51
N VAL A 204 14.73 12.45 -9.14
CA VAL A 204 14.46 12.02 -10.51
C VAL A 204 15.33 12.78 -11.52
N ASN A 205 15.57 14.08 -11.33
CA ASN A 205 16.50 14.83 -12.18
C ASN A 205 17.94 14.36 -12.01
N HIS A 206 18.34 13.95 -10.82
CA HIS A 206 19.66 13.34 -10.60
C HIS A 206 19.79 12.01 -11.34
N ALA A 207 18.79 11.14 -11.24
CA ALA A 207 18.78 9.84 -11.92
C ALA A 207 18.66 9.96 -13.45
N PHE A 208 17.95 10.98 -13.94
CA PHE A 208 17.67 11.22 -15.36
C PHE A 208 18.03 12.67 -15.74
N PRO A 209 19.33 13.02 -15.82
CA PRO A 209 19.78 14.40 -15.98
C PRO A 209 19.33 15.08 -17.27
N GLY A 210 18.98 14.29 -18.30
CA GLY A 210 18.44 14.81 -19.55
C GLY A 210 16.95 15.17 -19.51
N ALA A 211 16.24 14.87 -18.42
CA ALA A 211 14.80 15.10 -18.31
C ALA A 211 14.44 16.57 -18.07
N GLY A 212 15.30 17.32 -17.34
CA GLY A 212 15.14 18.75 -17.08
C GLY A 212 13.78 19.10 -16.47
N LEU A 213 13.29 18.27 -15.54
CA LEU A 213 11.95 18.40 -14.98
C LEU A 213 11.89 19.58 -14.02
N ALA A 214 10.86 20.41 -14.18
CA ALA A 214 10.52 21.48 -13.26
C ALA A 214 9.17 21.22 -12.57
N LYS A 215 8.81 22.04 -11.57
CA LYS A 215 7.53 21.89 -10.85
C LYS A 215 6.34 22.03 -11.79
N GLU A 216 6.48 22.86 -12.82
CA GLU A 216 5.47 23.13 -13.84
C GLU A 216 5.19 21.91 -14.73
N ASP A 217 6.08 20.91 -14.72
CA ASP A 217 5.92 19.68 -15.49
C ASP A 217 5.11 18.61 -14.75
N ILE A 218 4.80 18.84 -13.48
CA ILE A 218 4.00 17.91 -12.69
C ILE A 218 2.56 17.97 -13.17
N ILE A 219 2.07 16.86 -13.73
CA ILE A 219 0.68 16.72 -14.15
C ILE A 219 -0.22 16.61 -12.91
N SER A 220 0.20 15.80 -11.95
CA SER A 220 -0.50 15.60 -10.69
C SER A 220 0.41 15.00 -9.63
N THR A 221 -0.05 15.02 -8.39
CA THR A 221 0.55 14.29 -7.27
C THR A 221 -0.52 13.48 -6.56
N PHE A 222 -0.16 12.33 -6.02
CA PHE A 222 -1.02 11.62 -5.09
C PHE A 222 -0.22 11.12 -3.90
N ALA A 223 -0.91 10.98 -2.76
CA ALA A 223 -0.33 10.45 -1.54
C ALA A 223 -1.27 9.41 -0.94
N GLY A 224 -0.69 8.42 -0.27
CA GLY A 224 -1.40 7.37 0.44
C GLY A 224 -0.80 7.14 1.82
N LEU A 225 -1.62 6.61 2.73
CA LEU A 225 -1.23 6.30 4.09
C LEU A 225 -1.03 4.79 4.25
N ARG A 226 0.06 4.40 4.90
CA ARG A 226 0.45 3.01 5.13
C ARG A 226 0.13 2.63 6.57
N PRO A 227 -0.70 1.59 6.81
CA PRO A 227 -0.94 1.08 8.14
C PRO A 227 0.21 0.14 8.53
N LEU A 228 1.21 0.66 9.24
CA LEU A 228 2.35 -0.13 9.69
C LEU A 228 2.05 -0.69 11.09
N ILE A 229 2.27 -1.98 11.28
CA ILE A 229 2.15 -2.59 12.60
C ILE A 229 3.42 -2.30 13.40
N GLY A 230 3.29 -1.52 14.46
CA GLY A 230 4.41 -1.10 15.29
C GLY A 230 3.99 -0.76 16.70
N ARG A 231 4.69 -1.34 17.68
CA ARG A 231 4.84 -0.73 19.02
C ARG A 231 5.83 0.42 18.85
N GLY A 232 5.54 1.58 19.43
CA GLY A 232 6.26 2.84 19.18
C GLY A 232 7.80 2.80 19.20
N GLU A 233 8.38 3.83 18.58
CA GLU A 233 9.82 4.15 18.49
C GLU A 233 10.74 3.20 17.70
N LEU A 234 10.19 2.38 16.81
CA LEU A 234 11.00 1.79 15.73
C LEU A 234 10.98 2.72 14.51
N SER A 235 12.16 2.97 13.93
CA SER A 235 12.27 3.76 12.70
C SER A 235 11.30 3.20 11.64
N ALA A 236 10.63 4.09 10.89
CA ALA A 236 9.67 3.78 9.82
C ALA A 236 10.08 2.61 8.90
N TYR A 237 11.39 2.43 8.70
CA TYR A 237 11.98 1.40 7.87
C TYR A 237 11.89 -0.03 8.46
N GLN A 238 11.66 -0.17 9.77
CA GLN A 238 11.74 -1.43 10.54
C GLN A 238 10.41 -1.96 11.07
N ALA A 239 9.29 -1.26 10.86
CA ALA A 239 7.98 -1.79 11.23
C ALA A 239 7.66 -3.07 10.43
N SER A 240 7.10 -4.09 11.09
CA SER A 240 6.81 -5.38 10.47
C SER A 240 5.84 -5.18 9.30
N ARG A 241 6.19 -5.73 8.14
CA ARG A 241 5.39 -5.64 6.91
C ARG A 241 4.35 -6.76 6.77
N ASP A 242 4.22 -7.59 7.79
CA ASP A 242 3.23 -8.67 7.85
C ASP A 242 1.86 -8.12 8.29
N HIS A 243 0.79 -8.83 7.96
CA HIS A 243 -0.53 -8.52 8.49
C HIS A 243 -0.70 -9.10 9.89
N GLN A 244 -1.58 -8.48 10.68
CA GLN A 244 -1.96 -8.97 11.99
C GLN A 244 -3.48 -9.06 12.07
N ILE A 245 -3.97 -10.17 12.64
CA ILE A 245 -5.37 -10.37 12.99
C ILE A 245 -5.44 -10.44 14.52
N VAL A 246 -6.27 -9.59 15.13
CA VAL A 246 -6.49 -9.55 16.59
C VAL A 246 -7.98 -9.60 16.88
N GLU A 247 -8.36 -10.27 17.96
CA GLU A 247 -9.73 -10.26 18.48
C GLU A 247 -9.73 -9.53 19.83
N SER A 248 -10.70 -8.63 20.05
CA SER A 248 -10.91 -8.02 21.37
C SER A 248 -11.70 -8.95 22.29
N ASP A 249 -11.72 -8.66 23.59
CA ASP A 249 -12.53 -9.40 24.57
C ASP A 249 -14.03 -9.37 24.22
N ALA A 250 -14.50 -8.27 23.62
CA ALA A 250 -15.87 -8.13 23.15
C ALA A 250 -16.14 -8.85 21.81
N GLY A 251 -15.12 -9.40 21.15
CA GLY A 251 -15.27 -10.20 19.93
C GLY A 251 -15.16 -9.43 18.62
N LEU A 252 -14.67 -8.19 18.65
CA LEU A 252 -14.33 -7.45 17.44
C LEU A 252 -13.05 -8.05 16.82
N VAL A 253 -13.16 -8.60 15.62
CA VAL A 253 -12.00 -9.07 14.87
C VAL A 253 -11.42 -7.90 14.07
N THR A 254 -10.15 -7.58 14.24
CA THR A 254 -9.46 -6.53 13.48
C THR A 254 -8.34 -7.12 12.65
N ILE A 255 -8.28 -6.74 11.38
CA ILE A 255 -7.15 -7.02 10.48
C ILE A 255 -6.48 -5.72 10.05
N SER A 256 -5.16 -5.64 10.16
CA SER A 256 -4.38 -4.51 9.65
C SER A 256 -2.96 -4.92 9.26
N GLY A 257 -2.20 -3.99 8.67
CA GLY A 257 -0.89 -4.27 8.08
C GLY A 257 -0.97 -4.93 6.71
N GLY A 258 0.09 -5.65 6.35
CA GLY A 258 0.20 -6.35 5.08
C GLY A 258 0.35 -5.43 3.85
N LYS A 259 0.14 -6.00 2.66
CA LYS A 259 0.31 -5.34 1.37
C LYS A 259 -0.80 -5.73 0.40
N LEU A 260 -1.03 -4.89 -0.61
CA LEU A 260 -1.91 -5.24 -1.72
C LEU A 260 -1.50 -6.56 -2.39
N THR A 261 -0.20 -6.85 -2.52
CA THR A 261 0.27 -8.10 -3.14
C THR A 261 -0.07 -9.36 -2.33
N THR A 262 -0.35 -9.22 -1.03
CA THR A 262 -0.67 -10.34 -0.13
C THR A 262 -2.15 -10.37 0.26
N TYR A 263 -2.99 -9.45 -0.26
CA TYR A 263 -4.37 -9.26 0.18
C TYR A 263 -5.21 -10.54 0.16
N ARG A 264 -5.06 -11.38 -0.88
CA ARG A 264 -5.78 -12.65 -1.01
C ARG A 264 -5.41 -13.62 0.12
N ARG A 265 -4.12 -13.70 0.48
CA ARG A 265 -3.68 -14.56 1.57
C ARG A 265 -4.14 -14.03 2.92
N MET A 266 -4.10 -12.72 3.11
CA MET A 266 -4.62 -12.05 4.30
C MET A 266 -6.12 -12.34 4.50
N ALA A 267 -6.89 -12.27 3.41
CA ALA A 267 -8.32 -12.57 3.42
C ALA A 267 -8.60 -14.05 3.73
N GLU A 268 -7.80 -14.97 3.19
CA GLU A 268 -7.87 -16.40 3.51
C GLU A 268 -7.65 -16.67 5.00
N ASP A 269 -6.55 -16.15 5.58
CA ASP A 269 -6.26 -16.33 7.01
C ASP A 269 -7.39 -15.75 7.91
N LEU A 270 -7.97 -14.62 7.51
CA LEU A 270 -9.10 -13.99 8.20
C LEU A 270 -10.37 -14.84 8.11
N VAL A 271 -10.73 -15.29 6.92
CA VAL A 271 -11.94 -16.08 6.69
C VAL A 271 -11.84 -17.43 7.38
N ASP A 272 -10.67 -18.07 7.42
CA ASP A 272 -10.45 -19.31 8.17
C ASP A 272 -10.74 -19.10 9.67
N LEU A 273 -10.24 -18.01 10.26
CA LEU A 273 -10.50 -17.65 11.65
C LEU A 273 -11.99 -17.37 11.91
N VAL A 274 -12.63 -16.58 11.04
CA VAL A 274 -14.05 -16.24 11.18
C VAL A 274 -14.94 -17.46 10.99
N SER A 275 -14.61 -18.36 10.06
CA SER A 275 -15.37 -19.58 9.80
C SER A 275 -15.33 -20.51 11.01
N LYS A 276 -14.12 -20.75 11.56
CA LYS A 276 -13.96 -21.53 12.78
C LYS A 276 -14.75 -20.92 13.95
N LYS A 277 -14.71 -19.60 14.11
CA LYS A 277 -15.46 -18.90 15.16
C LYS A 277 -16.98 -19.10 15.01
N LEU A 278 -17.48 -19.02 13.78
CA LEU A 278 -18.90 -19.24 13.50
C LEU A 278 -19.32 -20.67 13.85
N GLU A 279 -18.51 -21.67 13.49
CA GLU A 279 -18.74 -23.07 13.84
C GLU A 279 -18.71 -23.30 15.36
N ASP A 280 -17.69 -22.77 16.05
CA ASP A 280 -17.52 -22.92 17.50
C ASP A 280 -18.65 -22.26 18.31
N GLU A 281 -19.16 -21.11 17.87
CA GLU A 281 -20.17 -20.33 18.61
C GLU A 281 -21.62 -20.59 18.18
N TYR A 282 -21.86 -21.03 16.94
CA TYR A 282 -23.21 -21.10 16.37
C TYR A 282 -23.56 -22.44 15.68
N GLY A 283 -22.62 -23.38 15.57
CA GLY A 283 -22.80 -24.64 14.83
C GLY A 283 -22.99 -24.44 13.33
#